data_AF-A0A7J9ZX79-F1
#
_entry.id   AF-A0A7J9ZX79-F1
#
_cell.length_a   1.000
_cell.length_b   1.000
_cell.length_c   1.000
_cell.angle_alpha   90.00
_cell.angle_beta   90.00
_cell.angle_gamma   90.00
#
_symmetry.space_group_name_H-M   'P 1'
#
loop_
_entity.id
_entity.type
_entity.pdbx_description
1 polymer ?
#
loop_
_entity_poly.entity_id
_entity_poly.type
_entity_poly.pdbx_seq_one_letter_code
_entity_poly.pdbx_strand_id
1 'polypeptide(L)'
;MPSLKQLSTRTKIVAGTALVAATALTVAGIGAASATPNPPNPPGSAKLEKAVPGDNGTVKVHRSTTPADDRRNEPHVCEFYLVGFNFDAGQDVSWQIRSWPPTGDRTVVSKGALELGDDGHGRTKDMSLPDGHYKLFWKFAGEHGKAKHKVFWVQCTDRPTTTPPPSESPSTPPMAPAPEPVEGDFPVTG
;
A
#
# COMPACT_ATOMS: atom_id res chain seq x y z
N MET A 1 -17.77 -48.92 -6.78
CA MET A 1 -18.38 -47.71 -7.37
C MET A 1 -17.30 -46.64 -7.51
N PRO A 2 -16.56 -46.56 -8.63
CA PRO A 2 -15.58 -45.50 -8.84
C PRO A 2 -16.24 -44.26 -9.48
N SER A 3 -16.16 -43.12 -8.79
CA SER A 3 -16.66 -41.83 -9.27
C SER A 3 -15.64 -41.18 -10.20
N LEU A 4 -16.02 -40.95 -11.47
CA LEU A 4 -15.27 -40.20 -12.46
C LEU A 4 -15.03 -38.76 -11.99
N LYS A 5 -13.76 -38.35 -11.88
CA LYS A 5 -13.39 -36.94 -11.77
C LYS A 5 -13.30 -36.37 -13.19
N GLN A 6 -14.15 -35.40 -13.46
CA GLN A 6 -14.24 -34.67 -14.72
C GLN A 6 -12.95 -33.88 -14.97
N LEU A 7 -12.15 -34.30 -15.96
CA LEU A 7 -11.05 -33.51 -16.53
C LEU A 7 -11.65 -32.46 -17.46
N SER A 8 -11.62 -31.19 -17.06
CA SER A 8 -11.96 -30.06 -17.93
C SER A 8 -10.71 -29.56 -18.66
N THR A 9 -10.38 -30.19 -19.79
CA THR A 9 -9.34 -29.73 -20.71
C THR A 9 -9.85 -28.56 -21.54
N ARG A 10 -9.41 -27.33 -21.25
CA ARG A 10 -9.69 -26.17 -22.11
C ARG A 10 -8.63 -26.06 -23.20
N THR A 11 -8.94 -26.62 -24.36
CA THR A 11 -8.23 -26.45 -25.63
C THR A 11 -8.30 -24.98 -26.07
N LYS A 12 -7.16 -24.29 -26.17
CA LYS A 12 -7.07 -22.99 -26.85
C LYS A 12 -6.46 -23.20 -28.23
N ILE A 13 -7.30 -23.16 -29.27
CA ILE A 13 -6.87 -23.00 -30.66
C ILE A 13 -6.96 -21.51 -30.97
N VAL A 14 -5.85 -20.87 -31.30
CA VAL A 14 -5.85 -19.58 -32.00
C VAL A 14 -5.04 -19.75 -33.27
N ALA A 15 -5.77 -19.73 -34.38
CA ALA A 15 -5.25 -19.81 -35.73
C ALA A 15 -4.43 -18.55 -36.06
N GLY A 16 -3.29 -18.76 -36.73
CA GLY A 16 -2.52 -17.67 -37.32
C GLY A 16 -3.19 -17.16 -38.60
N THR A 17 -2.94 -15.89 -38.91
CA THR A 17 -2.86 -15.41 -40.30
C THR A 17 -2.10 -14.09 -40.30
N ALA A 18 -0.99 -14.09 -41.04
CA ALA A 18 -0.23 -12.90 -41.39
C ALA A 18 -0.92 -12.15 -42.53
N LEU A 19 -0.90 -10.81 -42.52
CA LEU A 19 -1.04 -10.02 -43.73
C LEU A 19 -0.10 -8.80 -43.69
N VAL A 20 0.66 -8.66 -44.77
CA VAL A 20 1.63 -7.62 -45.09
C VAL A 20 0.91 -6.50 -45.86
N ALA A 21 1.25 -5.22 -45.64
CA ALA A 21 1.33 -4.21 -46.71
C ALA A 21 1.85 -2.86 -46.18
N ALA A 22 2.99 -2.43 -46.73
CA ALA A 22 3.54 -1.09 -46.59
C ALA A 22 2.82 -0.11 -47.54
N THR A 23 2.59 1.14 -47.10
CA THR A 23 2.38 2.27 -48.00
C THR A 23 3.09 3.51 -47.43
N ALA A 24 4.03 4.03 -48.22
CA ALA A 24 4.70 5.30 -47.99
C ALA A 24 3.96 6.38 -48.80
N LEU A 25 3.59 7.50 -48.17
CA LEU A 25 3.16 8.72 -48.84
C LEU A 25 4.02 9.89 -48.36
N THR A 26 4.73 10.52 -49.30
CA THR A 26 5.47 11.76 -49.14
C THR A 26 4.59 12.94 -49.55
N VAL A 27 4.52 13.98 -48.70
CA VAL A 27 4.07 15.31 -49.13
C VAL A 27 5.08 16.34 -48.64
N ALA A 28 5.65 17.06 -49.61
CA ALA A 28 6.48 18.24 -49.43
C ALA A 28 5.59 19.46 -49.16
N GLY A 29 5.95 20.27 -48.16
CA GLY A 29 5.34 21.57 -47.91
C GLY A 29 6.38 22.52 -47.32
N ILE A 30 6.72 23.55 -48.10
CA ILE A 30 7.67 24.61 -47.73
C ILE A 30 6.86 25.77 -47.14
N GLY A 31 7.20 26.21 -45.93
CA GLY A 31 6.61 27.39 -45.29
C GLY A 31 7.50 27.89 -44.17
N ALA A 32 8.27 28.95 -44.43
CA ALA A 32 9.12 29.63 -43.47
C ALA A 32 8.33 30.72 -42.72
N ALA A 33 8.30 30.64 -41.39
CA ALA A 33 7.98 31.75 -40.51
C ALA A 33 8.95 31.73 -39.33
N SER A 34 9.76 32.78 -39.23
CA SER A 34 10.81 32.99 -38.25
C SER A 34 10.23 33.44 -36.91
N ALA A 35 10.23 32.54 -35.93
CA ALA A 35 10.18 32.87 -34.51
C ALA A 35 11.42 32.27 -33.87
N THR A 36 12.28 33.10 -33.28
CA THR A 36 13.52 32.66 -32.59
C THR A 36 13.18 31.67 -31.47
N PRO A 37 13.53 30.38 -31.57
CA PRO A 37 13.35 29.43 -30.49
C PRO A 37 14.51 29.57 -29.51
N ASN A 38 14.19 29.53 -28.22
CA ASN A 38 15.13 29.20 -27.16
C ASN A 38 16.01 28.01 -27.56
N PRO A 39 17.29 27.94 -27.14
CA PRO A 39 18.15 26.82 -27.48
C PRO A 39 17.45 25.51 -27.07
N PRO A 40 17.29 24.54 -28.00
CA PRO A 40 16.69 23.27 -27.66
C PRO A 40 17.59 22.59 -26.63
N ASN A 41 17.05 22.38 -25.43
CA ASN A 41 17.50 21.26 -24.62
C ASN A 41 17.52 20.04 -25.56
N PRO A 42 18.61 19.25 -25.61
CA PRO A 42 18.61 18.05 -26.43
C PRO A 42 17.36 17.24 -26.06
N PRO A 43 16.63 16.66 -27.02
CA PRO A 43 15.62 15.68 -26.70
C PRO A 43 16.34 14.54 -26.02
N GLY A 44 16.41 14.57 -24.69
CA GLY A 44 16.71 13.42 -23.89
C GLY A 44 15.67 12.41 -24.34
N SER A 45 16.14 11.37 -25.02
CA SER A 45 15.34 10.25 -25.50
C SER A 45 14.42 9.85 -24.35
N ALA A 46 13.17 10.32 -24.40
CA ALA A 46 12.12 9.76 -23.59
C ALA A 46 12.03 8.34 -24.14
N LYS A 47 12.72 7.42 -23.47
CA LYS A 47 12.52 6.00 -23.64
C LYS A 47 11.01 5.87 -23.52
N LEU A 48 10.35 5.63 -24.64
CA LEU A 48 9.00 5.12 -24.64
C LEU A 48 9.19 3.72 -24.05
N GLU A 49 9.31 3.66 -22.71
CA GLU A 49 9.03 2.45 -21.97
C GLU A 49 7.59 2.18 -22.33
N LYS A 50 7.41 1.32 -23.33
CA LYS A 50 6.17 0.60 -23.50
C LYS A 50 5.92 0.00 -22.13
N ALA A 51 5.04 0.62 -21.35
CA ALA A 51 4.65 0.11 -20.05
C ALA A 51 4.33 -1.35 -20.31
N VAL A 52 5.11 -2.24 -19.68
CA VAL A 52 4.90 -3.66 -19.88
C VAL A 52 3.47 -3.91 -19.42
N PRO A 53 2.64 -4.64 -20.19
CA PRO A 53 1.29 -4.98 -19.77
C PRO A 53 1.31 -5.44 -18.31
N GLY A 54 0.51 -4.83 -17.45
CA GLY A 54 0.53 -5.00 -16.00
C GLY A 54 0.86 -3.72 -15.23
N ASP A 55 1.86 -2.94 -15.65
CA ASP A 55 2.39 -1.81 -14.85
C ASP A 55 1.63 -0.49 -15.02
N ASN A 56 0.52 -0.51 -15.73
CA ASN A 56 -0.37 0.63 -15.86
C ASN A 56 -1.01 1.01 -14.51
N GLY A 57 -1.51 2.23 -14.43
CA GLY A 57 -2.36 2.66 -13.33
C GLY A 57 -1.67 3.18 -12.08
N THR A 58 -2.50 3.69 -11.17
CA THR A 58 -2.09 4.34 -9.93
C THR A 58 -3.02 3.96 -8.80
N VAL A 59 -2.46 3.81 -7.60
CA VAL A 59 -3.21 3.54 -6.38
C VAL A 59 -3.26 4.79 -5.50
N LYS A 60 -4.44 5.04 -4.92
CA LYS A 60 -4.66 6.12 -3.96
C LYS A 60 -5.33 5.57 -2.69
N VAL A 61 -5.16 6.33 -1.61
CA VAL A 61 -5.85 6.12 -0.34
C VAL A 61 -6.73 7.35 -0.17
N HIS A 62 -8.03 7.13 -0.03
CA HIS A 62 -9.03 8.19 0.07
C HIS A 62 -9.80 8.07 1.36
N ARG A 63 -10.26 9.19 1.91
CA ARG A 63 -11.25 9.15 2.99
C ARG A 63 -12.53 8.51 2.48
N SER A 64 -13.31 7.87 3.35
CA SER A 64 -14.62 7.31 2.99
C SER A 64 -15.57 8.35 2.38
N THR A 65 -15.40 9.62 2.75
CA THR A 65 -16.18 10.76 2.24
C THR A 65 -15.66 11.35 0.94
N THR A 66 -14.45 10.98 0.49
CA THR A 66 -13.89 11.46 -0.77
C THR A 66 -14.52 10.66 -1.92
N PRO A 67 -14.92 11.30 -3.04
CA PRO A 67 -15.41 10.57 -4.20
C PRO A 67 -14.34 9.64 -4.80
N ALA A 68 -14.78 8.49 -5.34
CA ALA A 68 -13.88 7.50 -5.92
C ALA A 68 -13.03 8.06 -7.07
N ASP A 69 -13.55 8.95 -7.90
CA ASP A 69 -12.84 9.52 -9.07
C ASP A 69 -11.85 10.64 -8.73
N ASP A 70 -11.72 11.03 -7.46
CA ASP A 70 -10.85 12.13 -7.05
C ASP A 70 -9.36 11.78 -7.30
N ARG A 71 -8.60 12.67 -7.92
CA ARG A 71 -7.18 12.44 -8.24
C ARG A 71 -6.18 13.19 -7.34
N ARG A 72 -6.65 13.99 -6.36
CA ARG A 72 -5.82 14.76 -5.41
C ARG A 72 -5.11 13.86 -4.40
N ASN A 73 -3.92 14.25 -3.98
CA ASN A 73 -3.19 13.53 -2.93
C ASN A 73 -3.77 13.88 -1.55
N GLU A 74 -4.33 12.90 -0.84
CA GLU A 74 -4.80 13.05 0.53
C GLU A 74 -3.88 12.29 1.48
N PRO A 75 -2.84 12.93 2.03
CA PRO A 75 -1.87 12.23 2.87
C PRO A 75 -2.41 11.87 4.27
N HIS A 76 -3.59 12.38 4.66
CA HIS A 76 -4.19 12.18 5.98
C HIS A 76 -5.65 11.74 5.85
N VAL A 77 -5.96 10.56 6.40
CA VAL A 77 -7.30 9.95 6.40
C VAL A 77 -7.72 9.53 7.81
N CYS A 78 -8.97 9.11 8.00
CA CYS A 78 -9.44 8.52 9.26
C CYS A 78 -10.13 7.18 8.96
N GLU A 79 -11.38 7.22 8.50
CA GLU A 79 -11.97 6.12 7.74
C GLU A 79 -11.60 6.29 6.27
N PHE A 80 -11.17 5.22 5.60
CA PHE A 80 -10.58 5.27 4.28
C PHE A 80 -10.87 4.04 3.43
N TYR A 81 -10.67 4.16 2.13
CA TYR A 81 -10.62 3.04 1.19
C TYR A 81 -9.39 3.14 0.29
N LEU A 82 -8.99 2.01 -0.28
CA LEU A 82 -7.98 1.94 -1.32
C LEU A 82 -8.68 1.95 -2.67
N VAL A 83 -8.16 2.72 -3.63
CA VAL A 83 -8.70 2.76 -4.99
C VAL A 83 -7.58 2.69 -6.02
N GLY A 84 -7.81 1.89 -7.05
CA GLY A 84 -6.96 1.80 -8.23
C GLY A 84 -7.60 2.51 -9.42
N PHE A 85 -6.79 3.20 -10.22
CA PHE A 85 -7.22 3.85 -11.46
C PHE A 85 -6.31 3.46 -12.61
N ASN A 86 -6.90 3.33 -13.80
CA ASN A 86 -6.17 3.14 -15.06
C ASN A 86 -5.25 1.92 -15.05
N PHE A 87 -5.59 0.90 -14.27
CA PHE A 87 -4.95 -0.40 -14.35
C PHE A 87 -5.46 -1.18 -15.57
N ASP A 88 -4.96 -2.39 -15.78
CA ASP A 88 -5.50 -3.24 -16.82
C ASP A 88 -6.86 -3.81 -16.40
N ALA A 89 -7.75 -3.98 -17.37
CA ALA A 89 -9.10 -4.49 -17.15
C ALA A 89 -9.09 -5.90 -16.54
N GLY A 90 -9.95 -6.14 -15.53
CA GLY A 90 -10.08 -7.46 -14.89
C GLY A 90 -8.86 -7.91 -14.09
N GLN A 91 -7.96 -6.98 -13.75
CA GLN A 91 -6.70 -7.32 -13.09
C GLN A 91 -6.91 -7.62 -11.59
N ASP A 92 -6.35 -8.74 -11.14
CA ASP A 92 -6.30 -9.11 -9.73
C ASP A 92 -5.14 -8.44 -9.00
N VAL A 93 -5.47 -7.72 -7.92
CA VAL A 93 -4.52 -7.05 -7.04
C VAL A 93 -4.49 -7.71 -5.66
N SER A 94 -3.30 -7.92 -5.13
CA SER A 94 -3.04 -8.18 -3.71
C SER A 94 -2.43 -6.95 -3.04
N TRP A 95 -2.96 -6.55 -1.89
CA TRP A 95 -2.48 -5.38 -1.16
C TRP A 95 -2.13 -5.71 0.30
N GLN A 96 -1.16 -4.98 0.84
CA GLN A 96 -0.75 -5.04 2.25
C GLN A 96 -0.51 -3.63 2.78
N ILE A 97 -1.06 -3.33 3.95
CA ILE A 97 -0.76 -2.13 4.70
C ILE A 97 0.17 -2.51 5.84
N ARG A 98 1.30 -1.80 5.94
CA ARG A 98 2.25 -1.94 7.04
C ARG A 98 2.27 -0.71 7.91
N SER A 99 2.44 -0.88 9.21
CA SER A 99 2.87 0.20 10.10
C SER A 99 4.19 0.75 9.55
N TRP A 100 4.45 2.05 9.64
CA TRP A 100 5.65 2.64 9.04
C TRP A 100 6.28 3.68 9.96
N PRO A 101 7.62 3.77 10.02
CA PRO A 101 8.29 4.85 10.76
C PRO A 101 7.77 6.22 10.29
N PRO A 102 7.47 7.16 11.20
CA PRO A 102 8.02 7.20 12.56
C PRO A 102 7.18 6.51 13.65
N THR A 103 5.91 6.19 13.42
CA THR A 103 5.04 5.64 14.49
C THR A 103 4.93 4.11 14.48
N GLY A 104 5.49 3.46 13.47
CA GLY A 104 5.36 2.02 13.24
C GLY A 104 6.68 1.31 13.01
N ASP A 105 6.62 -0.02 13.06
CA ASP A 105 7.74 -0.96 13.08
C ASP A 105 7.82 -1.85 11.82
N ARG A 106 7.09 -1.50 10.75
CA ARG A 106 7.04 -2.23 9.47
C ARG A 106 6.29 -3.56 9.53
N THR A 107 5.51 -3.82 10.58
CA THR A 107 4.60 -4.97 10.67
C THR A 107 3.41 -4.82 9.75
N VAL A 108 2.89 -5.95 9.24
CA VAL A 108 1.67 -5.96 8.42
C VAL A 108 0.46 -5.83 9.35
N VAL A 109 -0.32 -4.76 9.19
CA VAL A 109 -1.50 -4.47 10.01
C VAL A 109 -2.82 -4.77 9.29
N SER A 110 -2.80 -4.80 7.96
CA SER A 110 -3.95 -5.17 7.14
C SER A 110 -3.51 -5.70 5.78
N LYS A 111 -4.32 -6.56 5.16
CA LYS A 111 -4.07 -7.13 3.83
C LYS A 111 -5.38 -7.58 3.18
N GLY A 112 -5.37 -7.70 1.86
CA GLY A 112 -6.51 -8.24 1.12
C GLY A 112 -6.22 -8.36 -0.37
N ALA A 113 -7.29 -8.64 -1.11
CA ALA A 113 -7.30 -8.67 -2.56
C ALA A 113 -8.38 -7.74 -3.10
N LEU A 114 -8.23 -7.31 -4.35
CA LEU A 114 -9.19 -6.50 -5.09
C LEU A 114 -9.13 -6.89 -6.56
N GLU A 115 -10.27 -7.27 -7.13
CA GLU A 115 -10.44 -7.43 -8.57
C GLU A 115 -10.81 -6.06 -9.15
N LEU A 116 -10.10 -5.62 -10.18
CA LEU A 116 -10.39 -4.37 -10.87
C LEU A 116 -11.41 -4.64 -11.99
N GLY A 117 -12.32 -3.69 -12.19
CA GLY A 117 -13.35 -3.80 -13.22
C GLY A 117 -12.80 -3.77 -14.64
N ASP A 118 -13.71 -3.87 -15.61
CA ASP A 118 -13.37 -3.85 -17.04
C ASP A 118 -12.77 -2.52 -17.51
N ASP A 119 -12.90 -1.46 -16.72
CA ASP A 119 -12.31 -0.14 -16.94
C ASP A 119 -10.96 0.06 -16.21
N GLY A 120 -10.46 -0.99 -15.53
CA GLY A 120 -9.24 -0.91 -14.74
C GLY A 120 -9.37 -0.05 -13.47
N HIS A 121 -10.61 0.15 -13.01
CA HIS A 121 -10.92 0.85 -11.76
C HIS A 121 -11.50 -0.13 -10.72
N GLY A 122 -11.27 0.17 -9.45
CA GLY A 122 -11.84 -0.62 -8.37
C GLY A 122 -11.49 -0.04 -7.01
N ARG A 123 -12.40 -0.23 -6.04
CA ARG A 123 -12.18 0.19 -4.64
C ARG A 123 -12.41 -0.93 -3.65
N THR A 124 -11.67 -0.91 -2.54
CA THR A 124 -12.00 -1.72 -1.38
C THR A 124 -13.24 -1.18 -0.66
N LYS A 125 -13.77 -1.97 0.29
CA LYS A 125 -14.67 -1.44 1.31
C LYS A 125 -13.95 -0.38 2.16
N ASP A 126 -14.74 0.47 2.80
CA ASP A 126 -14.24 1.44 3.78
C ASP A 126 -13.69 0.71 5.01
N MET A 127 -12.59 1.22 5.57
CA MET A 127 -11.87 0.64 6.69
C MET A 127 -11.20 1.72 7.55
N SER A 128 -10.83 1.36 8.76
CA SER A 128 -10.13 2.24 9.70
C SER A 128 -8.93 1.52 10.32
N LEU A 129 -7.88 2.27 10.63
CA LEU A 129 -6.75 1.81 11.44
C LEU A 129 -6.59 2.74 12.64
N PRO A 130 -5.82 2.36 13.67
CA PRO A 130 -5.40 3.30 14.70
C PRO A 130 -4.67 4.50 14.11
N ASP A 131 -4.58 5.58 14.88
CA ASP A 131 -3.80 6.74 14.47
C ASP A 131 -2.32 6.37 14.32
N GLY A 132 -1.72 6.77 13.20
CA GLY A 132 -0.35 6.40 12.88
C GLY A 132 0.03 6.62 11.43
N HIS A 133 1.27 6.25 11.13
CA HIS A 133 1.88 6.32 9.81
C HIS A 133 1.96 4.94 9.18
N TYR A 134 1.58 4.86 7.91
CA TYR A 134 1.40 3.60 7.21
C TYR A 134 1.97 3.63 5.81
N LYS A 135 2.33 2.44 5.31
CA LYS A 135 2.72 2.22 3.93
C LYS A 135 1.90 1.09 3.32
N LEU A 136 1.14 1.44 2.30
CA LEU A 136 0.47 0.52 1.40
C LEU A 136 1.47 -0.05 0.39
N PHE A 137 1.43 -1.35 0.19
CA PHE A 137 2.05 -2.08 -0.90
C PHE A 137 0.95 -2.67 -1.77
N TRP A 138 1.03 -2.44 -3.07
CA TRP A 138 0.05 -2.84 -4.06
C TRP A 138 0.75 -3.68 -5.13
N LYS A 139 0.32 -4.93 -5.27
CA LYS A 139 0.96 -5.95 -6.11
C LYS A 139 -0.07 -6.64 -7.00
N PHE A 140 0.36 -7.13 -8.15
CA PHE A 140 -0.46 -7.92 -9.06
C PHE A 140 0.43 -8.93 -9.80
N ALA A 141 -0.19 -9.96 -10.38
CA ALA A 141 0.53 -10.95 -11.16
C ALA A 141 1.06 -10.31 -12.45
N GLY A 142 2.32 -10.61 -12.80
CA GLY A 142 2.97 -10.02 -13.97
C GLY A 142 3.49 -8.59 -13.74
N GLU A 143 3.60 -8.10 -12.50
CA GLU A 143 4.30 -6.84 -12.23
C GLU A 143 5.77 -6.91 -12.65
N HIS A 144 6.20 -5.93 -13.45
CA HIS A 144 7.57 -5.77 -13.93
C HIS A 144 8.21 -4.58 -13.23
N GLY A 145 8.81 -4.81 -12.07
CA GLY A 145 9.54 -3.77 -11.34
C GLY A 145 9.32 -3.83 -9.84
N LYS A 146 9.35 -2.66 -9.18
CA LYS A 146 9.06 -2.54 -7.75
C LYS A 146 7.56 -2.36 -7.57
N ALA A 147 6.96 -3.16 -6.69
CA ALA A 147 5.57 -3.01 -6.25
C ALA A 147 5.19 -1.55 -5.99
N LYS A 148 4.03 -1.14 -6.53
CA LYS A 148 3.46 0.20 -6.31
C LYS A 148 3.21 0.38 -4.82
N HIS A 149 3.41 1.59 -4.31
CA HIS A 149 3.23 1.86 -2.90
C HIS A 149 2.74 3.28 -2.63
N LYS A 150 2.03 3.43 -1.50
CA LYS A 150 1.53 4.72 -1.02
C LYS A 150 1.86 4.86 0.46
N VAL A 151 2.42 5.99 0.85
CA VAL A 151 2.61 6.35 2.26
C VAL A 151 1.50 7.31 2.65
N PHE A 152 0.88 7.09 3.81
CA PHE A 152 -0.24 7.88 4.31
C PHE A 152 -0.30 7.86 5.83
N TRP A 153 -1.00 8.84 6.40
CA TRP A 153 -1.30 8.95 7.82
C TRP A 153 -2.77 8.64 8.06
N VAL A 154 -3.03 7.91 9.15
CA VAL A 154 -4.35 7.85 9.76
C VAL A 154 -4.34 8.76 10.97
N GLN A 155 -5.23 9.74 11.00
CA GLN A 155 -5.42 10.70 12.09
C GLN A 155 -6.91 10.98 12.22
N CYS A 156 -7.52 10.50 13.30
CA CYS A 156 -8.92 10.70 13.60
C CYS A 156 -9.06 11.72 14.73
N THR A 157 -9.54 12.93 14.43
CA THR A 157 -9.67 14.04 15.41
C THR A 157 -10.61 13.78 16.59
N ASP A 158 -11.34 12.66 16.60
CA ASP A 158 -12.39 12.36 17.59
C ASP A 158 -12.25 10.98 18.27
N ARG A 159 -11.09 10.33 18.19
CA ARG A 159 -10.92 9.04 18.90
C ARG A 159 -10.63 9.33 20.37
N PRO A 160 -11.49 8.92 21.33
CA PRO A 160 -11.11 9.00 22.73
C PRO A 160 -9.82 8.20 22.88
N THR A 161 -8.76 8.83 23.36
CA THR A 161 -7.59 8.14 23.86
C THR A 161 -8.11 7.12 24.86
N THR A 162 -8.00 5.82 24.54
CA THR A 162 -8.04 4.79 25.57
C THR A 162 -6.80 5.01 26.42
N THR A 163 -6.89 5.96 27.34
CA THR A 163 -6.04 6.06 28.49
C THR A 163 -6.10 4.68 29.14
N PRO A 164 -5.00 3.91 29.17
CA PRO A 164 -5.01 2.69 29.96
C PRO A 164 -5.45 3.08 31.38
N PRO A 165 -6.29 2.28 32.07
CA PRO A 165 -6.58 2.55 33.47
C PRO A 165 -5.25 2.77 34.20
N PRO A 166 -5.16 3.72 35.16
CA PRO A 166 -3.92 3.93 35.90
C PRO A 166 -3.45 2.57 36.38
N SER A 167 -2.28 2.15 35.89
CA SER A 167 -1.59 0.97 36.37
C SER A 167 -1.48 1.17 37.87
N GLU A 168 -2.25 0.42 38.66
CA GLU A 168 -2.07 0.36 40.10
C GLU A 168 -0.61 -0.03 40.30
N SER A 169 0.19 0.97 40.65
CA SER A 169 1.55 0.76 41.11
C SER A 169 1.43 -0.22 42.28
N PRO A 170 2.10 -1.39 42.27
CA PRO A 170 2.14 -2.21 43.46
C PRO A 170 2.77 -1.34 44.55
N SER A 171 1.95 -1.03 45.55
CA SER A 171 2.38 -0.32 46.74
C SER A 171 3.51 -1.11 47.38
N THR A 172 4.58 -0.40 47.68
CA THR A 172 5.74 -0.85 48.42
C THR A 172 5.31 -1.68 49.64
N PRO A 173 5.89 -2.86 49.91
CA PRO A 173 5.60 -3.58 51.15
C PRO A 173 5.97 -2.71 52.36
N PRO A 174 5.17 -2.73 53.45
CA PRO A 174 5.52 -2.01 54.66
C PRO A 174 6.84 -2.56 55.21
N MET A 175 7.77 -1.63 55.41
CA MET A 175 9.07 -1.82 56.05
C MET A 175 8.86 -2.45 57.42
N ALA A 176 9.29 -3.69 57.59
CA ALA A 176 9.35 -4.34 58.90
C ALA A 176 10.37 -3.61 59.78
N PRO A 177 10.08 -3.33 61.07
CA PRO A 177 11.06 -2.74 61.96
C PRO A 177 12.19 -3.72 62.25
N ALA A 178 13.41 -3.23 62.13
CA ALA A 178 14.64 -3.89 62.56
C ALA A 178 14.59 -4.20 64.07
N PRO A 179 15.05 -5.38 64.53
CA PRO A 179 15.39 -5.56 65.93
C PRO A 179 16.74 -4.89 66.24
N GLU A 180 16.71 -4.02 67.25
CA GLU A 180 17.85 -3.43 67.93
C GLU A 180 18.71 -4.50 68.65
N PRO A 181 20.00 -4.20 68.95
CA PRO A 181 20.97 -5.17 69.43
C PRO A 181 20.83 -5.43 70.93
N VAL A 182 20.85 -6.70 71.33
CA VAL A 182 21.07 -7.09 72.72
C VAL A 182 22.53 -7.52 72.89
N GLU A 183 23.29 -6.65 73.56
CA GLU A 183 24.61 -6.95 74.11
C GLU A 183 24.52 -8.01 75.22
N GLY A 184 25.66 -8.64 75.49
CA GLY A 184 25.75 -9.96 76.10
C GLY A 184 25.48 -10.05 77.59
N ASP A 185 25.31 -11.29 78.04
CA ASP A 185 25.78 -11.70 79.36
C ASP A 185 26.23 -13.18 79.31
N PHE A 186 27.45 -13.40 79.78
CA PHE A 186 28.06 -14.70 79.98
C PHE A 186 27.56 -15.27 81.31
N PRO A 187 27.56 -16.60 81.49
CA PRO A 187 28.23 -17.04 82.71
C PRO A 187 29.27 -18.15 82.48
N VAL A 188 30.34 -17.96 83.24
CA VAL A 188 31.47 -18.84 83.48
C VAL A 188 31.07 -20.08 84.28
N THR A 189 31.81 -21.15 84.01
CA THR A 189 31.87 -22.51 84.57
C THR A 189 31.64 -22.68 86.07
N GLY A 190 31.05 -23.82 86.42
CA GLY A 190 31.29 -24.58 87.65
C GLY A 190 31.49 -26.05 87.30
#